data_AF-A0AAW0NTP6-F1
#
_entry.id   AF-A0AAW0NTP6-F1
#
_cell.length_a   1.000
_cell.length_b   1.000
_cell.length_c   1.000
_cell.angle_alpha   90.00
_cell.angle_beta   90.00
_cell.angle_gamma   90.00
#
_symmetry.space_group_name_H-M   'P 1'
#
loop_
_entity.id
_entity.type
_entity.pdbx_description
1 polymer ?
#
loop_
_entity_poly.entity_id
_entity_poly.type
_entity_poly.pdbx_seq_one_letter_code
_entity_poly.pdbx_strand_id
1 'polypeptide(L)'
;MAATMSMMPGFRSNISSQNDLVPDWTRTEVSTGTTIMAVEYDGGVVIGADSRTTTGAYIANRVTDKLTPIHDRIFCCRSGSAADTQAIADVVSYQLGFHSIELDEAPLVETAAHLFKASCYRYREELTAGILVAGWDRRKGGQVYCVPIGGMLVRQPVAVGGSGSTYIYGFMDSNYKPSMSKEQCLELTAAALTLAMERDGSSGGVVRLASISEEGVERRVILGNQLPKISTH
;
A
#
# COMPACT_ATOMS: atom_id res chain seq x y z
N MET A 1 47.61 1.65 54.57
CA MET A 1 48.23 1.74 53.23
C MET A 1 47.91 0.44 52.52
N ALA A 2 46.82 0.39 51.75
CA ALA A 2 46.76 0.56 50.29
C ALA A 2 47.35 -0.69 49.55
N ALA A 3 46.69 -1.34 48.59
CA ALA A 3 45.72 -0.84 47.62
C ALA A 3 44.71 -1.92 47.17
N THR A 4 43.47 -1.50 47.00
CA THR A 4 42.38 -2.16 46.27
C THR A 4 42.63 -2.10 44.76
N MET A 5 42.72 -3.25 44.08
CA MET A 5 42.62 -3.31 42.61
C MET A 5 41.15 -3.21 42.20
N SER A 6 40.79 -2.05 41.64
CA SER A 6 39.53 -1.82 40.94
C SER A 6 39.52 -2.64 39.65
N MET A 7 38.60 -3.61 39.53
CA MET A 7 38.29 -4.25 38.25
C MET A 7 37.39 -3.32 37.45
N MET A 8 37.89 -2.83 36.31
CA MET A 8 37.09 -2.09 35.34
C MET A 8 36.01 -3.00 34.72
N PRO A 9 34.75 -2.55 34.61
CA PRO A 9 33.74 -3.23 33.81
C PRO A 9 33.90 -2.78 32.36
N GLY A 10 34.34 -3.67 31.47
CA GLY A 10 34.48 -3.33 30.06
C GLY A 10 34.69 -4.56 29.19
N PHE A 11 33.82 -4.70 28.19
CA PHE A 11 33.87 -5.69 27.12
C PHE A 11 33.60 -7.16 27.50
N ARG A 12 32.34 -7.45 27.84
CA ARG A 12 31.70 -8.64 27.25
C ARG A 12 31.18 -8.22 25.87
N SER A 13 31.84 -8.66 24.82
CA SER A 13 31.23 -8.72 23.49
C SER A 13 30.06 -9.70 23.58
N ASN A 14 28.85 -9.19 23.83
CA ASN A 14 27.65 -9.88 23.38
C ASN A 14 27.73 -9.90 21.86
N ILE A 15 28.36 -10.93 21.31
CA ILE A 15 28.11 -11.36 19.94
C ILE A 15 26.61 -11.65 19.92
N SER A 16 25.84 -10.73 19.33
CA SER A 16 24.42 -10.88 19.13
C SER A 16 24.19 -12.21 18.45
N SER A 17 23.43 -13.10 19.08
CA SER A 17 22.87 -14.29 18.45
C SER A 17 21.76 -13.95 17.46
N GLN A 18 21.79 -12.76 16.86
CA GLN A 18 20.97 -12.43 15.70
C GLN A 18 21.75 -12.88 14.48
N ASN A 19 21.50 -14.14 14.10
CA ASN A 19 21.92 -14.67 12.84
C ASN A 19 21.00 -14.02 11.77
N ASP A 20 21.40 -12.88 11.20
CA ASP A 20 20.64 -12.14 10.16
C ASP A 20 20.33 -12.98 8.90
N LEU A 21 20.90 -14.18 8.81
CA LEU A 21 20.66 -15.16 7.75
C LEU A 21 19.31 -15.89 7.88
N VAL A 22 18.69 -15.90 9.08
CA VAL A 22 17.41 -16.57 9.31
C VAL A 22 16.45 -15.58 9.98
N PRO A 23 15.40 -15.13 9.28
CA PRO A 23 14.38 -14.27 9.88
C PRO A 23 13.77 -14.95 11.11
N ASP A 24 13.58 -14.23 12.22
CA ASP A 24 12.76 -14.72 13.31
C ASP A 24 11.29 -14.66 12.90
N TRP A 25 10.83 -15.78 12.33
CA TRP A 25 9.46 -16.01 11.86
C TRP A 25 8.39 -15.91 12.96
N THR A 26 8.80 -15.93 14.23
CA THR A 26 7.88 -15.98 15.37
C THR A 26 7.68 -14.63 16.05
N ARG A 27 8.60 -13.68 15.88
CA ARG A 27 8.57 -12.39 16.61
C ARG A 27 8.77 -11.15 15.76
N THR A 28 9.25 -11.26 14.52
CA THR A 28 9.53 -10.07 13.68
C THR A 28 8.35 -9.76 12.77
N GLU A 29 7.98 -8.49 12.69
CA GLU A 29 7.02 -8.02 11.69
C GLU A 29 7.51 -8.34 10.28
N VAL A 30 6.64 -8.98 9.50
CA VAL A 30 6.90 -9.22 8.08
C VAL A 30 6.68 -7.89 7.35
N SER A 31 7.74 -7.10 7.24
CA SER A 31 7.76 -5.93 6.36
C SER A 31 7.75 -6.41 4.92
N THR A 32 6.59 -6.28 4.28
CA THR A 32 6.39 -6.71 2.89
C THR A 32 6.68 -5.54 1.98
N GLY A 33 7.76 -5.59 1.21
CA GLY A 33 7.94 -4.57 0.20
C GLY A 33 6.89 -4.70 -0.89
N THR A 34 6.49 -3.55 -1.41
CA THR A 34 5.22 -3.35 -2.11
C THR A 34 5.31 -2.09 -2.93
N THR A 35 4.65 -2.07 -4.08
CA THR A 35 4.32 -0.84 -4.80
C THR A 35 2.82 -0.78 -4.98
N ILE A 36 2.20 0.27 -4.44
CA ILE A 36 0.78 0.60 -4.61
C ILE A 36 0.63 2.00 -5.19
N MET A 37 -0.42 2.21 -5.96
CA MET A 37 -0.68 3.46 -6.64
C MET A 37 -2.18 3.68 -6.83
N ALA A 38 -2.59 4.94 -6.82
CA ALA A 38 -3.94 5.37 -7.12
C ALA A 38 -3.91 6.70 -7.91
N VAL A 39 -4.76 6.82 -8.93
CA VAL A 39 -4.85 7.97 -9.83
C VAL A 39 -6.32 8.33 -10.03
N GLU A 40 -6.68 9.57 -9.76
CA GLU A 40 -7.99 10.17 -10.02
C GLU A 40 -8.07 10.60 -11.50
N TYR A 41 -9.21 10.35 -12.14
CA TYR A 41 -9.52 10.79 -13.49
C TYR A 41 -10.97 11.29 -13.58
N ASP A 42 -11.33 11.95 -14.67
CA ASP A 42 -12.71 12.43 -14.85
C ASP A 42 -13.68 11.24 -15.03
N GLY A 43 -14.50 11.01 -14.00
CA GLY A 43 -15.42 9.88 -13.93
C GLY A 43 -15.04 8.77 -12.94
N GLY A 44 -13.84 8.78 -12.34
CA GLY A 44 -13.47 7.72 -11.40
C GLY A 44 -12.03 7.73 -10.91
N VAL A 45 -11.59 6.56 -10.45
CA VAL A 45 -10.21 6.32 -10.01
C VAL A 45 -9.67 5.02 -10.60
N VAL A 46 -8.37 5.00 -10.87
CA VAL A 46 -7.61 3.78 -11.18
C VAL A 46 -6.70 3.50 -10.00
N ILE A 47 -6.77 2.28 -9.48
CA ILE A 47 -5.82 1.77 -8.48
C ILE A 47 -4.99 0.64 -9.05
N GLY A 48 -3.78 0.50 -8.55
CA GLY A 48 -2.88 -0.57 -8.94
C GLY A 48 -1.93 -1.01 -7.84
N ALA A 49 -1.53 -2.27 -7.91
CA ALA A 49 -0.54 -2.85 -7.02
C ALA A 49 0.24 -3.97 -7.69
N ASP A 50 1.46 -4.19 -7.22
CA ASP A 50 2.19 -5.43 -7.47
C ASP A 50 1.64 -6.59 -6.60
N SER A 51 2.07 -7.83 -6.87
CA SER A 51 1.53 -9.02 -6.21
C SER A 51 2.53 -9.79 -5.34
N ARG A 52 3.78 -9.32 -5.24
CA ARG A 52 4.80 -10.00 -4.45
C ARG A 52 4.66 -9.65 -2.97
N THR A 53 4.91 -10.62 -2.12
CA THR A 53 5.00 -10.48 -0.67
C THR A 53 6.27 -11.18 -0.22
N THR A 54 7.18 -10.43 0.39
CA THR A 54 8.48 -10.93 0.85
C THR A 54 8.57 -10.99 2.37
N THR A 55 9.45 -11.86 2.86
CA THR A 55 9.93 -11.89 4.24
C THR A 55 11.45 -11.95 4.19
N GLY A 56 12.10 -10.79 4.34
CA GLY A 56 13.50 -10.63 3.97
C GLY A 56 13.72 -10.96 2.48
N ALA A 57 14.72 -11.78 2.17
CA ALA A 57 14.99 -12.21 0.80
C ALA A 57 14.04 -13.30 0.27
N TYR A 58 13.26 -13.94 1.14
CA TYR A 58 12.35 -15.01 0.74
C TYR A 58 11.03 -14.45 0.22
N ILE A 59 10.58 -14.93 -0.95
CA ILE A 59 9.26 -14.57 -1.48
C ILE A 59 8.22 -15.52 -0.89
N ALA A 60 7.49 -15.03 0.12
CA ALA A 60 6.43 -15.77 0.80
C ALA A 60 5.21 -16.01 -0.11
N ASN A 61 4.84 -15.01 -0.93
CA ASN A 61 3.78 -15.16 -1.93
C ASN A 61 4.10 -14.32 -3.18
N ARG A 62 3.78 -14.87 -4.37
CA ARG A 62 4.02 -14.23 -5.68
C ARG A 62 2.79 -13.59 -6.28
N VAL A 63 1.59 -13.89 -5.79
CA VAL A 63 0.32 -13.54 -6.45
C VAL A 63 -0.71 -12.89 -5.51
N THR A 64 -0.24 -12.32 -4.40
CA THR A 64 -1.06 -11.61 -3.40
C THR A 64 -1.94 -10.55 -4.06
N ASP A 65 -3.16 -10.40 -3.56
CA ASP A 65 -4.04 -9.29 -3.91
C ASP A 65 -3.98 -8.22 -2.82
N LYS A 66 -3.40 -7.07 -3.17
CA LYS A 66 -3.24 -5.92 -2.27
C LYS A 66 -4.37 -4.90 -2.44
N LEU A 67 -5.26 -5.11 -3.40
CA LEU A 67 -6.41 -4.24 -3.69
C LEU A 67 -7.66 -4.83 -3.03
N THR A 68 -7.97 -4.37 -1.83
CA THR A 68 -9.02 -4.95 -0.98
C THR A 68 -10.31 -4.15 -1.11
N PRO A 69 -11.45 -4.77 -1.45
CA PRO A 69 -12.74 -4.10 -1.41
C PRO A 69 -13.12 -3.79 0.05
N ILE A 70 -13.46 -2.54 0.32
CA ILE A 70 -14.00 -2.08 1.61
C ILE A 70 -15.51 -1.90 1.51
N HIS A 71 -16.00 -1.50 0.34
CA HIS A 71 -17.39 -1.50 -0.06
C HIS A 71 -17.47 -1.67 -1.58
N ASP A 72 -18.68 -1.77 -2.15
CA ASP A 72 -18.92 -1.99 -3.59
C ASP A 72 -18.10 -1.06 -4.53
N ARG A 73 -17.90 0.21 -4.14
CA ARG A 73 -17.18 1.23 -4.93
C ARG A 73 -16.02 1.88 -4.16
N ILE A 74 -15.57 1.25 -3.08
CA ILE A 74 -14.48 1.77 -2.24
C ILE A 74 -13.49 0.65 -2.01
N PHE A 75 -12.24 0.90 -2.36
CA PHE A 75 -11.13 -0.02 -2.21
C PHE A 75 -10.04 0.60 -1.35
N CYS A 76 -9.25 -0.26 -0.71
CA CYS A 76 -7.99 0.14 -0.14
C CYS A 76 -6.82 -0.63 -0.78
N CYS A 77 -5.71 0.07 -0.99
CA CYS A 77 -4.43 -0.52 -1.33
C CYS A 77 -3.61 -0.66 -0.05
N ARG A 78 -3.15 -1.88 0.23
CA ARG A 78 -2.44 -2.23 1.47
C ARG A 78 -0.93 -2.26 1.28
N SER A 79 -0.18 -1.57 2.13
CA SER A 79 1.28 -1.62 2.21
C SER A 79 1.78 -1.57 3.66
N GLY A 80 2.92 -2.21 3.96
CA GLY A 80 3.47 -2.34 5.31
C GLY A 80 3.36 -3.77 5.83
N SER A 81 3.05 -3.91 7.13
CA SER A 81 2.79 -5.21 7.76
C SER A 81 1.53 -5.83 7.16
N ALA A 82 1.65 -7.06 6.64
CA ALA A 82 0.52 -7.75 6.04
C ALA A 82 -0.60 -8.02 7.05
N ALA A 83 -0.25 -8.40 8.28
CA ALA A 83 -1.21 -8.68 9.34
C ALA A 83 -1.99 -7.42 9.74
N ASP A 84 -1.27 -6.33 10.00
CA ASP A 84 -1.87 -5.07 10.45
C ASP A 84 -2.83 -4.52 9.41
N THR A 85 -2.39 -4.45 8.15
CA THR A 85 -3.21 -3.90 7.06
C THR A 85 -4.44 -4.75 6.76
N GLN A 86 -4.38 -6.08 6.94
CA GLN A 86 -5.54 -6.96 6.82
C GLN A 86 -6.54 -6.70 7.94
N ALA A 87 -6.07 -6.70 9.19
CA ALA A 87 -6.93 -6.48 10.35
C ALA A 87 -7.65 -5.12 10.30
N ILE A 88 -6.94 -4.03 9.95
CA ILE A 88 -7.55 -2.71 9.81
C ILE A 88 -8.58 -2.69 8.67
N ALA A 89 -8.28 -3.32 7.53
CA ALA A 89 -9.21 -3.36 6.40
C ALA A 89 -10.52 -4.07 6.78
N ASP A 90 -10.45 -5.19 7.50
CA ASP A 90 -11.62 -5.94 7.95
C ASP A 90 -12.46 -5.13 8.96
N VAL A 91 -11.80 -4.47 9.93
CA VAL A 91 -12.48 -3.62 10.92
C VAL A 91 -13.18 -2.44 10.24
N VAL A 92 -12.51 -1.77 9.29
CA VAL A 92 -13.10 -0.63 8.58
C VAL A 92 -14.23 -1.09 7.66
N SER A 93 -14.08 -2.21 6.97
CA SER A 93 -15.14 -2.80 6.13
C SER A 93 -16.40 -3.09 6.96
N TYR A 94 -16.24 -3.71 8.14
CA TYR A 94 -17.35 -3.96 9.06
C TYR A 94 -18.03 -2.65 9.53
N GLN A 95 -17.25 -1.67 9.99
CA GLN A 95 -17.79 -0.40 10.47
C GLN A 95 -18.52 0.38 9.38
N LEU A 96 -17.94 0.41 8.17
CA LEU A 96 -18.52 1.12 7.03
C LEU A 96 -19.78 0.42 6.51
N GLY A 97 -19.78 -0.91 6.46
CA GLY A 97 -20.95 -1.70 6.07
C GLY A 97 -22.11 -1.50 7.03
N PHE A 98 -21.86 -1.55 8.35
CA PHE A 98 -22.88 -1.26 9.36
C PHE A 98 -23.45 0.16 9.20
N HIS A 99 -22.58 1.16 9.02
CA HIS A 99 -22.97 2.55 8.82
C HIS A 99 -23.82 2.75 7.55
N SER A 100 -23.46 2.08 6.46
CA SER A 100 -24.24 2.14 5.21
C SER A 100 -25.63 1.54 5.36
N ILE A 101 -25.76 0.40 6.05
CA ILE A 101 -27.05 -0.25 6.30
C ILE A 101 -27.94 0.62 7.19
N GLU A 102 -27.37 1.24 8.23
CA GLU A 102 -28.13 2.11 9.15
C GLU A 102 -28.69 3.35 8.45
N LEU A 103 -27.94 3.91 7.49
CA LEU A 103 -28.36 5.09 6.73
C LEU A 103 -29.15 4.78 5.46
N ASP A 104 -29.21 3.51 5.03
CA ASP A 104 -29.77 3.08 3.75
C ASP A 104 -29.21 3.88 2.54
N GLU A 105 -27.93 4.27 2.63
CA GLU A 105 -27.22 5.05 1.61
C GLU A 105 -25.85 4.41 1.33
N ALA A 106 -25.41 4.46 0.07
CA ALA A 106 -24.05 4.06 -0.29
C ALA A 106 -23.04 4.97 0.44
N PRO A 107 -22.01 4.41 1.08
CA PRO A 107 -21.09 5.19 1.90
C PRO A 107 -20.21 6.11 1.04
N LEU A 108 -19.78 7.22 1.63
CA LEU A 108 -18.86 8.17 1.01
C LEU A 108 -17.41 7.67 1.13
N VAL A 109 -16.58 7.98 0.12
CA VAL A 109 -15.15 7.62 0.13
C VAL A 109 -14.44 8.29 1.30
N GLU A 110 -14.79 9.55 1.57
CA GLU A 110 -14.25 10.33 2.67
C GLU A 110 -14.55 9.69 4.04
N THR A 111 -15.75 9.14 4.24
CA THR A 111 -16.12 8.43 5.48
C THR A 111 -15.21 7.24 5.70
N ALA A 112 -14.99 6.41 4.67
CA ALA A 112 -14.08 5.28 4.74
C ALA A 112 -12.65 5.73 5.10
N ALA A 113 -12.17 6.79 4.46
CA ALA A 113 -10.83 7.32 4.71
C ALA A 113 -10.66 7.86 6.15
N HIS A 114 -11.71 8.45 6.73
CA HIS A 114 -11.73 8.86 8.12
C HIS A 114 -11.70 7.68 9.12
N LEU A 115 -12.35 6.55 8.79
CA LEU A 115 -12.26 5.33 9.61
C LEU A 115 -10.85 4.73 9.60
N PHE A 116 -10.20 4.70 8.44
CA PHE A 116 -8.77 4.31 8.34
C PHE A 116 -7.89 5.26 9.14
N LYS A 117 -8.04 6.57 8.98
CA LYS A 117 -7.30 7.58 9.75
C LYS A 117 -7.46 7.34 11.26
N ALA A 118 -8.69 7.18 11.74
CA ALA A 118 -8.95 6.99 13.16
C ALA A 118 -8.30 5.71 13.71
N SER A 119 -8.37 4.61 12.95
CA SER A 119 -7.78 3.33 13.32
C SER A 119 -6.24 3.40 13.31
N CYS A 120 -5.65 3.88 12.22
CA CYS A 120 -4.20 4.01 12.08
C CYS A 120 -3.60 4.99 13.11
N TYR A 121 -4.28 6.10 13.42
CA TYR A 121 -3.79 7.06 14.41
C TYR A 121 -3.87 6.51 15.84
N ARG A 122 -4.95 5.78 16.17
CA ARG A 122 -5.15 5.20 17.50
C ARG A 122 -4.06 4.20 17.87
N TYR A 123 -3.68 3.35 16.92
CA TYR A 123 -2.71 2.28 17.12
C TYR A 123 -1.37 2.56 16.42
N ARG A 124 -1.02 3.84 16.23
CA ARG A 124 0.14 4.25 15.44
C ARG A 124 1.50 3.75 15.95
N GLU A 125 1.59 3.38 17.23
CA GLU A 125 2.81 2.84 17.86
C GLU A 125 2.87 1.31 17.76
N GLU A 126 1.78 0.66 17.37
CA GLU A 126 1.62 -0.80 17.29
C GLU A 126 1.42 -1.30 15.86
N LEU A 127 1.02 -0.42 14.92
CA LEU A 127 0.70 -0.79 13.54
C LEU A 127 1.65 -0.14 12.54
N THR A 128 2.17 -0.97 11.64
CA THR A 128 2.91 -0.53 10.46
C THR A 128 2.01 -0.62 9.23
N ALA A 129 1.15 0.40 9.03
CA ALA A 129 0.17 0.43 7.94
C ALA A 129 0.27 1.71 7.09
N GLY A 130 0.54 1.53 5.79
CA GLY A 130 0.37 2.53 4.75
C GLY A 130 -0.82 2.17 3.87
N ILE A 131 -1.87 2.98 3.91
CA ILE A 131 -3.14 2.71 3.22
C ILE A 131 -3.41 3.82 2.19
N LEU A 132 -3.72 3.43 0.96
CA LEU A 132 -4.40 4.32 0.03
C LEU A 132 -5.87 3.92 -0.02
N VAL A 133 -6.76 4.86 0.24
CA VAL A 133 -8.21 4.68 0.12
C VAL A 133 -8.65 5.36 -1.16
N ALA A 134 -9.26 4.61 -2.06
CA ALA A 134 -9.71 5.13 -3.34
C ALA A 134 -11.07 4.56 -3.68
N GLY A 135 -11.93 5.39 -4.24
CA GLY A 135 -13.26 4.95 -4.64
C GLY A 135 -13.99 6.01 -5.42
N TRP A 136 -15.27 5.72 -5.67
CA TRP A 136 -16.20 6.64 -6.30
C TRP A 136 -17.43 6.79 -5.40
N ASP A 137 -17.89 8.03 -5.23
CA ASP A 137 -19.20 8.32 -4.65
C ASP A 137 -19.98 9.36 -5.47
N ARG A 138 -21.29 9.42 -5.23
CA ARG A 138 -22.21 10.32 -5.97
C ARG A 138 -21.99 11.80 -5.68
N ARG A 139 -21.30 12.16 -4.58
CA ARG A 139 -21.21 13.55 -4.11
C ARG A 139 -19.98 14.26 -4.68
N LYS A 140 -18.84 13.56 -4.70
CA LYS A 140 -17.53 14.10 -5.09
C LYS A 140 -16.89 13.33 -6.24
N GLY A 141 -17.51 12.26 -6.73
CA GLY A 141 -16.98 11.42 -7.80
C GLY A 141 -15.80 10.56 -7.33
N GLY A 142 -14.84 10.36 -8.22
CA GLY A 142 -13.59 9.66 -7.94
C GLY A 142 -12.73 10.42 -6.93
N GLN A 143 -12.25 9.74 -5.90
CA GLN A 143 -11.40 10.35 -4.87
C GLN A 143 -10.30 9.40 -4.44
N VAL A 144 -9.12 9.96 -4.18
CA VAL A 144 -7.98 9.25 -3.59
C VAL A 144 -7.52 9.95 -2.31
N TYR A 145 -7.41 9.15 -1.25
CA TYR A 145 -6.95 9.56 0.07
C TYR A 145 -5.74 8.73 0.49
N CYS A 146 -4.70 9.39 0.96
CA CYS A 146 -3.50 8.76 1.50
C CYS A 146 -3.55 8.79 3.05
N VAL A 147 -3.38 7.62 3.66
CA VAL A 147 -3.18 7.42 5.09
C VAL A 147 -1.83 6.75 5.29
N PRO A 148 -0.74 7.54 5.36
CA PRO A 148 0.59 6.97 5.60
C PRO A 148 0.77 6.58 7.07
N ILE A 149 1.90 5.93 7.34
CA ILE A 149 2.32 5.62 8.70
C ILE A 149 2.31 6.91 9.55
N GLY A 150 1.69 6.84 10.72
CA GLY A 150 1.42 8.00 11.59
C GLY A 150 -0.04 8.48 11.54
N GLY A 151 -0.85 8.02 10.59
CA GLY A 151 -2.32 8.19 10.62
C GLY A 151 -2.81 9.59 10.25
N MET A 152 -2.02 10.37 9.49
CA MET A 152 -2.54 11.57 8.83
C MET A 152 -3.50 11.19 7.69
N LEU A 153 -4.30 12.15 7.23
CA LEU A 153 -5.22 11.94 6.11
C LEU A 153 -5.06 13.09 5.12
N VAL A 154 -4.71 12.77 3.88
CA VAL A 154 -4.49 13.76 2.82
C VAL A 154 -5.20 13.32 1.55
N ARG A 155 -5.99 14.20 0.94
CA ARG A 155 -6.55 13.99 -0.40
C ARG A 155 -5.50 14.37 -1.44
N GLN A 156 -5.28 13.52 -2.44
CA GLN A 156 -4.38 13.79 -3.56
C GLN A 156 -4.99 13.28 -4.85
N PRO A 157 -4.78 13.93 -6.01
CA PRO A 157 -5.24 13.38 -7.28
C PRO A 157 -4.43 12.14 -7.70
N VAL A 158 -3.21 12.01 -7.21
CA VAL A 158 -2.34 10.84 -7.40
C VAL A 158 -1.65 10.54 -6.08
N ALA A 159 -1.62 9.27 -5.71
CA ALA A 159 -0.87 8.78 -4.57
C ALA A 159 -0.09 7.52 -4.94
N VAL A 160 1.15 7.45 -4.49
CA VAL A 160 2.02 6.27 -4.58
C VAL A 160 2.48 5.88 -3.18
N GLY A 161 2.64 4.58 -2.93
CA GLY A 161 3.01 4.07 -1.61
C GLY A 161 3.73 2.73 -1.66
N GLY A 162 4.25 2.33 -0.50
CA GLY A 162 5.10 1.14 -0.34
C GLY A 162 6.57 1.39 -0.67
N SER A 163 7.41 0.38 -0.46
CA SER A 163 8.87 0.46 -0.68
C SER A 163 9.25 0.88 -2.10
N GLY A 164 8.55 0.36 -3.11
CA GLY A 164 8.89 0.61 -4.51
C GLY A 164 8.46 1.97 -5.02
N SER A 165 7.62 2.70 -4.27
CA SER A 165 7.23 4.08 -4.62
C SER A 165 8.43 5.03 -4.74
N THR A 166 9.49 4.77 -3.98
CA THR A 166 10.72 5.59 -3.96
C THR A 166 11.43 5.67 -5.32
N TYR A 167 11.28 4.65 -6.17
CA TYR A 167 11.93 4.60 -7.49
C TYR A 167 11.14 5.32 -8.59
N ILE A 168 9.88 5.71 -8.32
CA ILE A 168 8.97 6.18 -9.37
C ILE A 168 8.48 7.61 -9.17
N TYR A 169 8.89 8.33 -8.12
CA TYR A 169 8.53 9.73 -7.92
C TYR A 169 8.85 10.60 -9.14
N GLY A 170 10.10 10.56 -9.64
CA GLY A 170 10.49 11.35 -10.81
C GLY A 170 9.75 10.95 -12.10
N PHE A 171 9.39 9.67 -12.24
CA PHE A 171 8.55 9.22 -13.36
C PHE A 171 7.14 9.81 -13.26
N MET A 172 6.54 9.76 -12.07
CA MET A 172 5.21 10.31 -11.82
C MET A 172 5.16 11.81 -12.05
N ASP A 173 6.14 12.56 -11.53
CA ASP A 173 6.24 14.02 -11.70
C ASP A 173 6.35 14.43 -13.18
N SER A 174 6.96 13.58 -14.02
CA SER A 174 7.17 13.88 -15.44
C SER A 174 6.01 13.43 -16.34
N ASN A 175 5.28 12.38 -15.95
CA ASN A 175 4.31 11.71 -16.83
C ASN A 175 2.85 11.93 -16.43
N TYR A 176 2.58 12.22 -15.15
CA TYR A 176 1.23 12.56 -14.71
C TYR A 176 0.81 13.91 -15.28
N LYS A 177 -0.42 13.96 -15.80
CA LYS A 177 -1.07 15.19 -16.24
C LYS A 177 -2.46 15.27 -15.61
N PRO A 178 -2.91 16.46 -15.19
CA PRO A 178 -4.30 16.65 -14.80
C PRO A 178 -5.24 16.23 -15.94
N SER A 179 -6.40 15.67 -15.58
CA SER A 179 -7.47 15.32 -16.54
C SER A 179 -7.09 14.27 -17.59
N MET A 180 -6.28 13.27 -17.20
CA MET A 180 -6.05 12.08 -18.02
C MET A 180 -7.33 11.26 -18.19
N SER A 181 -7.46 10.52 -19.30
CA SER A 181 -8.55 9.56 -19.49
C SER A 181 -8.33 8.29 -18.66
N LYS A 182 -9.39 7.48 -18.49
CA LYS A 182 -9.32 6.17 -17.85
C LYS A 182 -8.20 5.30 -18.41
N GLU A 183 -8.09 5.22 -19.74
CA GLU A 183 -7.09 4.41 -20.46
C GLU A 183 -5.67 4.94 -20.20
N GLN A 184 -5.50 6.26 -20.26
CA GLN A 184 -4.21 6.90 -19.98
C GLN A 184 -3.78 6.65 -18.51
N CYS A 185 -4.71 6.68 -17.56
CA CYS A 185 -4.44 6.35 -16.17
C CYS A 185 -4.06 4.88 -15.99
N LEU A 186 -4.75 3.96 -16.66
CA LEU A 186 -4.40 2.53 -16.65
C LEU A 186 -3.00 2.28 -17.20
N GLU A 187 -2.64 2.94 -18.30
CA GLU A 187 -1.30 2.85 -18.90
C GLU A 187 -0.23 3.45 -17.99
N LEU A 188 -0.48 4.63 -17.41
CA LEU A 188 0.42 5.30 -16.47
C LEU A 188 0.68 4.42 -15.24
N THR A 189 -0.38 3.87 -14.63
CA THR A 189 -0.26 2.99 -13.47
C THR A 189 0.49 1.70 -13.81
N ALA A 190 0.21 1.08 -14.97
CA ALA A 190 0.92 -0.12 -15.40
C ALA A 190 2.42 0.16 -15.63
N ALA A 191 2.77 1.28 -16.29
CA ALA A 191 4.15 1.66 -16.54
C ALA A 191 4.90 1.99 -15.24
N ALA A 192 4.29 2.76 -14.33
CA ALA A 192 4.87 3.10 -13.05
C ALA A 192 5.15 1.85 -12.18
N LEU A 193 4.16 0.96 -12.05
CA LEU A 193 4.35 -0.28 -11.29
C LEU A 193 5.42 -1.17 -11.90
N THR A 194 5.51 -1.23 -13.23
CA THR A 194 6.54 -2.02 -13.92
C THR A 194 7.94 -1.46 -13.66
N LEU A 195 8.12 -0.14 -13.74
CA LEU A 195 9.39 0.54 -13.42
C LEU A 195 9.80 0.27 -11.96
N ALA A 196 8.85 0.32 -11.03
CA ALA A 196 9.11 0.01 -9.62
C ALA A 196 9.52 -1.45 -9.44
N MET A 197 8.81 -2.40 -10.07
CA MET A 197 9.09 -3.84 -9.98
C MET A 197 10.44 -4.25 -10.58
N GLU A 198 10.99 -3.48 -11.53
CA GLU A 198 12.33 -3.73 -12.07
C GLU A 198 13.46 -3.32 -11.11
N ARG A 199 13.20 -2.38 -10.18
CA ARG A 199 14.22 -1.80 -9.30
C ARG A 199 14.07 -2.20 -7.83
N ASP A 200 12.84 -2.32 -7.33
CA ASP A 200 12.57 -2.75 -5.97
C ASP A 200 12.55 -4.28 -5.87
N GLY A 201 13.54 -4.85 -5.16
CA GLY A 201 13.65 -6.31 -4.99
C GLY A 201 12.45 -6.95 -4.26
N SER A 202 11.72 -6.16 -3.48
CA SER A 202 10.56 -6.65 -2.74
C SER A 202 9.24 -6.54 -3.52
N SER A 203 9.21 -5.75 -4.59
CA SER A 203 8.07 -5.67 -5.51
C SER A 203 8.23 -6.66 -6.67
N GLY A 204 7.13 -7.15 -7.22
CA GLY A 204 7.18 -8.02 -8.39
C GLY A 204 5.92 -8.86 -8.63
N GLY A 205 6.06 -9.86 -9.51
CA GLY A 205 4.96 -10.76 -9.85
C GLY A 205 4.12 -10.19 -10.99
N VAL A 206 2.82 -9.98 -10.73
CA VAL A 206 1.87 -9.42 -11.69
C VAL A 206 1.41 -8.03 -11.24
N VAL A 207 0.96 -7.23 -12.20
CA VAL A 207 0.30 -5.96 -11.90
C VAL A 207 -1.20 -6.20 -11.85
N ARG A 208 -1.81 -5.88 -10.71
CA ARG A 208 -3.27 -5.86 -10.54
C ARG A 208 -3.74 -4.42 -10.66
N LEU A 209 -4.74 -4.18 -11.49
CA LEU A 209 -5.38 -2.88 -11.68
C LEU A 209 -6.88 -3.01 -11.38
N ALA A 210 -7.47 -1.94 -10.87
CA ALA A 210 -8.91 -1.78 -10.83
C ALA A 210 -9.29 -0.35 -11.21
N SER A 211 -10.24 -0.20 -12.13
CA SER A 211 -10.92 1.06 -12.43
C SER A 211 -12.25 1.06 -11.71
N ILE A 212 -12.51 2.12 -10.95
CA ILE A 212 -13.69 2.29 -10.12
C ILE A 212 -14.40 3.57 -10.58
N SER A 213 -15.64 3.45 -11.02
CA SER A 213 -16.45 4.54 -11.57
C SER A 213 -17.92 4.41 -11.15
N GLU A 214 -18.78 5.25 -11.74
CA GLU A 214 -20.22 5.19 -11.53
C GLU A 214 -20.83 3.87 -12.01
N GLU A 215 -20.29 3.29 -13.08
CA GLU A 215 -20.82 2.06 -13.70
C GLU A 215 -20.47 0.82 -12.86
N GLY A 216 -19.38 0.86 -12.09
CA GLY A 216 -18.95 -0.24 -11.24
C GLY A 216 -17.43 -0.35 -11.16
N VAL A 217 -16.96 -1.58 -10.99
CA VAL A 217 -15.54 -1.90 -10.80
C VAL A 217 -15.07 -2.85 -11.89
N GLU A 218 -14.09 -2.41 -12.68
CA GLU A 218 -13.42 -3.23 -13.68
C GLU A 218 -12.03 -3.62 -13.18
N ARG A 219 -11.80 -4.93 -12.96
CA ARG A 219 -10.51 -5.46 -12.54
C ARG A 219 -9.75 -6.02 -13.73
N ARG A 220 -8.46 -5.69 -13.82
CA ARG A 220 -7.55 -6.20 -14.84
C ARG A 220 -6.28 -6.72 -14.19
N VAL A 221 -5.75 -7.82 -14.71
CA VAL A 221 -4.45 -8.37 -14.31
C VAL A 221 -3.53 -8.36 -15.51
N ILE A 222 -2.36 -7.77 -15.37
CA ILE A 222 -1.29 -7.80 -16.37
C ILE A 222 -0.24 -8.79 -15.87
N LEU A 223 -0.13 -9.90 -16.59
CA LEU A 223 0.82 -10.96 -16.26
C LEU A 223 2.26 -10.48 -16.51
N GLY A 224 3.24 -11.09 -15.82
CA GLY A 224 4.65 -10.69 -15.90
C GLY A 224 5.21 -10.66 -17.34
N ASN A 225 4.75 -11.55 -18.21
CA ASN A 225 5.14 -11.60 -19.62
C ASN A 225 4.45 -10.54 -20.51
N GLN A 226 3.45 -9.85 -19.99
CA GLN A 226 2.66 -8.81 -20.66
C GLN A 226 2.97 -7.41 -20.11
N LEU A 227 3.88 -7.31 -19.13
CA LEU A 227 4.28 -6.02 -18.59
C LEU A 227 4.94 -5.16 -19.69
N PRO A 228 4.70 -3.84 -19.68
CA PRO A 228 5.37 -2.91 -20.58
C PRO A 228 6.89 -3.13 -20.57
N LYS A 229 7.48 -3.37 -21.73
CA LYS A 229 8.94 -3.46 -21.84
C LYS A 229 9.51 -2.06 -21.73
N ILE A 230 10.26 -1.79 -20.67
CA ILE A 230 11.04 -0.56 -20.56
C ILE A 230 12.27 -0.71 -21.44
N SER A 231 12.59 0.35 -22.19
CA SER A 231 13.69 0.33 -23.17
C SER A 231 15.03 0.10 -22.46
N THR A 232 15.46 -1.16 -22.42
CA THR A 232 16.86 -1.52 -22.22
C THR A 232 17.53 -1.44 -23.58
N HIS A 233 18.50 -0.53 -23.73
CA HIS A 233 19.35 -0.46 -24.92
C HIS A 233 19.91 -1.83 -25.34
#